data_AF-A0A9P8UN83-F1
#
_entry.id   AF-A0A9P8UN83-F1
#
_cell.length_a   1.000
_cell.length_b   1.000
_cell.length_c   1.000
_cell.angle_alpha   90.00
_cell.angle_beta   90.00
_cell.angle_gamma   90.00
#
_symmetry.space_group_name_H-M   'P 1'
#
loop_
_entity.id
_entity.type
_entity.pdbx_description
1 polymer ?
#
loop_
_entity_poly.entity_id
_entity_poly.type
_entity_poly.pdbx_seq_one_letter_code
_entity_poly.pdbx_strand_id
1 'polypeptide(L)'
;MLYDKSRHARDMLLALFYNFFGPDFYYPLMSQGAEGEGDKETFLQAALVMDAPFYDVKSPVRIMGKWLDGTWHSAGMMQADPREDWELFHKIGAESKDLKARYNEKGVLEMSNKPTDNRAGKDRGKAAAPFFIHNNIAKLDAERLVQPDSTLLETNRTGHMQRIWGEPEALIEDFGYDVEKILWEELIVAGCQSMAKKHCSRLLRMSESVIGEAWINPRLPR
;
A
#
# COMPACT_ATOMS: atom_id res chain seq x y z
N MET A 1 -4.35 8.32 -2.95
CA MET A 1 -5.24 9.35 -3.53
C MET A 1 -4.40 10.29 -4.38
N LEU A 2 -4.88 10.71 -5.55
CA LEU A 2 -4.18 11.62 -6.47
C LEU A 2 -5.07 12.83 -6.75
N TYR A 3 -4.48 14.03 -6.79
CA TYR A 3 -5.21 15.28 -6.99
C TYR A 3 -4.55 16.18 -8.01
N ASP A 4 -5.37 16.77 -8.88
CA ASP A 4 -4.99 17.96 -9.65
C ASP A 4 -5.38 19.21 -8.87
N LYS A 5 -4.38 19.94 -8.34
CA LYS A 5 -4.60 21.13 -7.51
C LYS A 5 -5.42 22.23 -8.22
N SER A 6 -5.31 22.35 -9.55
CA SER A 6 -6.01 23.39 -10.30
C SER A 6 -7.48 23.04 -10.50
N ARG A 7 -7.78 21.77 -10.81
CA ARG A 7 -9.15 21.28 -10.98
C ARG A 7 -9.86 21.14 -9.65
N HIS A 8 -9.15 20.70 -8.62
CA HIS A 8 -9.73 20.31 -7.34
C HIS A 8 -9.62 21.38 -6.23
N ALA A 9 -9.23 22.62 -6.56
CA ALA A 9 -9.03 23.64 -5.53
C ALA A 9 -10.29 23.90 -4.69
N ARG A 10 -11.48 23.86 -5.32
CA ARG A 10 -12.75 24.23 -4.68
C ARG A 10 -13.28 23.12 -3.77
N ASP A 11 -13.27 21.89 -4.23
CA ASP A 11 -13.61 20.70 -3.44
C ASP A 11 -12.57 20.41 -2.36
N MET A 12 -11.28 20.73 -2.56
CA MET A 12 -10.31 20.67 -1.46
C MET A 12 -10.65 21.64 -0.31
N LEU A 13 -11.17 22.84 -0.61
CA LEU A 13 -11.63 23.76 0.44
C LEU A 13 -12.85 23.22 1.19
N LEU A 14 -13.76 22.54 0.48
CA LEU A 14 -14.91 21.89 1.10
C LEU A 14 -14.49 20.66 1.93
N ALA A 15 -13.56 19.85 1.44
CA ALA A 15 -12.97 18.74 2.19
C ALA A 15 -12.28 19.26 3.46
N LEU A 16 -11.56 20.39 3.39
CA LEU A 16 -10.99 21.04 4.57
C LEU A 16 -12.08 21.42 5.60
N PHE A 17 -13.20 21.98 5.15
CA PHE A 17 -14.33 22.28 6.03
C PHE A 17 -14.89 20.99 6.68
N TYR A 18 -15.08 19.92 5.91
CA TYR A 18 -15.50 18.63 6.45
C TYR A 18 -14.51 18.06 7.46
N ASN A 19 -13.21 18.15 7.18
CA ASN A 19 -12.15 17.68 8.08
C ASN A 19 -12.07 18.49 9.37
N PHE A 20 -12.31 19.80 9.30
CA PHE A 20 -12.33 20.67 10.48
C PHE A 20 -13.42 20.26 11.48
N PHE A 21 -14.60 19.89 10.98
CA PHE A 21 -15.73 19.36 11.76
C PHE A 21 -15.81 17.82 11.69
N GLY A 22 -14.71 17.18 11.32
CA GLY A 22 -14.64 15.76 11.01
C GLY A 22 -15.00 14.89 12.21
N PRO A 23 -14.21 14.94 13.30
CA PRO A 23 -14.39 14.05 14.44
C PRO A 23 -15.80 14.11 15.06
N ASP A 24 -16.38 15.30 15.15
CA ASP A 24 -17.66 15.50 15.84
C ASP A 24 -18.88 15.23 14.94
N PHE A 25 -18.73 15.34 13.62
CA PHE A 25 -19.87 15.32 12.69
C PHE A 25 -19.60 14.51 11.43
N TYR A 26 -18.61 14.91 10.62
CA TYR A 26 -18.51 14.40 9.25
C TYR A 26 -17.87 13.01 9.15
N TYR A 27 -16.91 12.66 10.00
CA TYR A 27 -16.32 11.31 9.99
C TYR A 27 -17.36 10.26 10.37
N PRO A 28 -18.09 10.37 11.50
CA PRO A 28 -19.10 9.37 11.86
C PRO A 28 -20.24 9.32 10.85
N LEU A 29 -20.64 10.48 10.30
CA LEU A 29 -21.67 10.57 9.27
C LEU A 29 -21.26 9.87 7.97
N MET A 30 -20.03 10.05 7.51
CA MET A 30 -19.57 9.47 6.24
C MET A 30 -19.12 8.01 6.38
N SER A 31 -18.50 7.66 7.52
CA SER A 31 -17.98 6.32 7.81
C SER A 31 -19.06 5.37 8.32
N GLN A 32 -20.19 5.91 8.83
CA GLN A 32 -21.20 5.16 9.59
C GLN A 32 -20.61 4.45 10.83
N GLY A 33 -19.61 5.06 11.45
CA GLY A 33 -18.91 4.53 12.62
C GLY A 33 -17.91 3.40 12.32
N ALA A 34 -17.46 3.29 11.06
CA ALA A 34 -16.45 2.30 10.68
C ALA A 34 -15.08 2.59 11.32
N GLU A 35 -14.31 1.54 11.62
CA GLU A 35 -12.96 1.69 12.17
C GLU A 35 -12.02 2.42 11.20
N GLY A 36 -11.19 3.30 11.75
CA GLY A 36 -10.22 4.07 10.98
C GLY A 36 -10.84 5.16 10.12
N GLU A 37 -11.98 5.72 10.55
CA GLU A 37 -12.58 6.92 9.98
C GLU A 37 -11.63 8.12 10.03
N GLY A 38 -11.74 9.00 9.04
CA GLY A 38 -10.95 10.21 9.01
C GLY A 38 -11.11 11.01 7.73
N ASP A 39 -10.02 11.68 7.37
CA ASP A 39 -9.99 12.62 6.26
C ASP A 39 -10.26 11.95 4.91
N LYS A 40 -9.84 10.70 4.74
CA LYS A 40 -10.01 9.89 3.51
C LYS A 40 -11.47 9.84 3.03
N GLU A 41 -12.46 9.91 3.92
CA GLU A 41 -13.90 9.91 3.57
C GLU A 41 -14.37 11.23 2.95
N THR A 42 -13.74 12.35 3.31
CA THR A 42 -14.26 13.70 3.00
C THR A 42 -14.01 14.13 1.56
N PHE A 43 -12.93 13.62 0.98
CA PHE A 43 -12.40 13.99 -0.32
C PHE A 43 -13.35 13.65 -1.48
N LEU A 44 -13.83 12.40 -1.52
CA LEU A 44 -14.80 11.95 -2.53
C LEU A 44 -16.14 12.69 -2.38
N GLN A 45 -16.59 12.88 -1.14
CA GLN A 45 -17.84 13.58 -0.85
C GLN A 45 -17.78 15.06 -1.26
N ALA A 46 -16.66 15.72 -1.02
CA ALA A 46 -16.46 17.10 -1.46
C ALA A 46 -16.47 17.22 -2.99
N ALA A 47 -15.79 16.30 -3.69
CA ALA A 47 -15.80 16.28 -5.16
C ALA A 47 -17.22 16.07 -5.71
N LEU A 48 -18.00 15.16 -5.11
CA LEU A 48 -19.40 14.91 -5.45
C LEU A 48 -20.27 16.17 -5.29
N VAL A 49 -20.19 16.85 -4.14
CA VAL A 49 -21.00 18.05 -3.86
C VAL A 49 -20.66 19.20 -4.78
N MET A 50 -19.39 19.33 -5.16
CA MET A 50 -18.90 20.41 -6.03
C MET A 50 -19.01 20.10 -7.52
N ASP A 51 -19.61 18.95 -7.89
CA ASP A 51 -19.69 18.45 -9.28
C ASP A 51 -18.30 18.43 -9.95
N ALA A 52 -17.26 18.09 -9.18
CA ALA A 52 -15.90 18.00 -9.67
C ALA A 52 -15.69 16.62 -10.34
N PRO A 53 -14.98 16.55 -11.48
CA PRO A 53 -14.71 15.27 -12.13
C PRO A 53 -13.77 14.44 -11.25
N PHE A 54 -14.17 13.23 -10.88
CA PHE A 54 -13.35 12.30 -10.10
C PHE A 54 -13.39 10.89 -10.71
N TYR A 55 -12.42 10.08 -10.31
CA TYR A 55 -12.47 8.63 -10.51
C TYR A 55 -12.30 7.90 -9.19
N ASP A 56 -13.25 7.02 -8.90
CA ASP A 56 -13.24 6.14 -7.73
C ASP A 56 -12.80 4.73 -8.17
N VAL A 57 -11.65 4.30 -7.66
CA VAL A 57 -11.01 3.03 -8.01
C VAL A 57 -11.93 1.86 -7.62
N LYS A 58 -12.18 0.97 -8.57
CA LYS A 58 -13.10 -0.16 -8.43
C LYS A 58 -12.40 -1.46 -8.06
N SER A 59 -11.12 -1.62 -8.41
CA SER A 59 -10.34 -2.75 -7.94
C SER A 59 -10.31 -2.79 -6.41
N PRO A 60 -10.54 -3.96 -5.80
CA PRO A 60 -10.46 -4.09 -4.36
C PRO A 60 -9.02 -3.90 -3.87
N VAL A 61 -8.91 -3.49 -2.61
CA VAL A 61 -7.62 -3.50 -1.90
C VAL A 61 -7.15 -4.95 -1.76
N ARG A 62 -5.89 -5.21 -2.15
CA ARG A 62 -5.26 -6.52 -1.98
C ARG A 62 -4.37 -6.51 -0.73
N ILE A 63 -4.40 -7.57 0.06
CA ILE A 63 -3.51 -7.71 1.22
C ILE A 63 -2.17 -8.29 0.74
N MET A 64 -1.07 -7.73 1.26
CA MET A 64 0.29 -8.24 1.04
C MET A 64 0.97 -8.59 2.35
N GLY A 65 1.92 -9.51 2.29
CA GLY A 65 2.54 -10.07 3.48
C GLY A 65 3.44 -11.26 3.15
N LYS A 66 3.81 -12.01 4.18
CA LYS A 66 4.77 -13.11 4.07
C LYS A 66 4.31 -14.35 4.81
N TRP A 67 4.85 -15.49 4.40
CA TRP A 67 4.79 -16.70 5.20
C TRP A 67 6.01 -16.77 6.11
N LEU A 68 5.79 -16.92 7.41
CA LEU A 68 6.84 -17.12 8.40
C LEU A 68 6.50 -18.36 9.22
N ASP A 69 7.39 -19.35 9.21
CA ASP A 69 7.23 -20.60 9.97
C ASP A 69 5.89 -21.32 9.78
N GLY A 70 5.33 -21.23 8.57
CA GLY A 70 4.04 -21.85 8.22
C GLY A 70 2.80 -21.03 8.61
N THR A 71 2.98 -19.81 9.13
CA THR A 71 1.91 -18.86 9.43
C THR A 71 1.95 -17.70 8.45
N TRP A 72 0.79 -17.19 8.01
CA TRP A 72 0.71 -15.99 7.18
C TRP A 72 0.70 -14.73 8.04
N HIS A 73 1.60 -13.79 7.73
CA HIS A 73 1.75 -12.52 8.41
C HIS A 73 1.42 -11.42 7.42
N SER A 74 0.32 -10.70 7.69
CA SER A 74 -0.04 -9.50 6.93
C SER A 74 0.97 -8.39 7.21
N ALA A 75 1.32 -7.60 6.19
CA ALA A 75 2.30 -6.52 6.33
C ALA A 75 1.83 -5.19 5.70
N GLY A 76 0.93 -5.25 4.73
CA GLY A 76 0.40 -4.06 4.09
C GLY A 76 -0.78 -4.33 3.19
N MET A 77 -1.20 -3.26 2.52
CA MET A 77 -2.32 -3.25 1.59
C MET A 77 -1.90 -2.60 0.27
N MET A 78 -2.18 -3.26 -0.84
CA MET A 78 -1.92 -2.80 -2.19
C MET A 78 -3.19 -2.17 -2.78
N GLN A 79 -3.07 -0.95 -3.28
CA GLN A 79 -4.15 -0.24 -3.97
C GLN A 79 -3.78 -0.07 -5.44
N ALA A 80 -4.74 -0.32 -6.33
CA ALA A 80 -4.53 -0.35 -7.77
C ALA A 80 -4.12 1.00 -8.37
N ASP A 81 -3.43 0.95 -9.52
CA ASP A 81 -3.22 2.10 -10.40
C ASP A 81 -4.58 2.57 -10.94
N PRO A 82 -4.98 3.81 -10.66
CA PRO A 82 -6.28 4.32 -11.09
C PRO A 82 -6.42 4.40 -12.63
N ARG A 83 -5.32 4.45 -13.38
CA ARG A 83 -5.36 4.46 -14.86
C ARG A 83 -5.62 3.07 -15.40
N GLU A 84 -4.89 2.07 -14.92
CA GLU A 84 -5.13 0.67 -15.31
C GLU A 84 -6.49 0.20 -14.85
N ASP A 85 -6.91 0.61 -13.66
CA ASP A 85 -8.25 0.36 -13.13
C ASP A 85 -9.32 0.99 -14.03
N TRP A 86 -9.15 2.25 -14.42
CA TRP A 86 -10.03 2.89 -15.39
C TRP A 86 -10.09 2.10 -16.70
N GLU A 87 -8.95 1.72 -17.28
CA GLU A 87 -8.95 0.95 -18.52
C GLU A 87 -9.64 -0.40 -18.37
N LEU A 88 -9.39 -1.09 -17.27
CA LEU A 88 -10.02 -2.36 -16.93
C LEU A 88 -11.53 -2.18 -16.87
N PHE A 89 -12.03 -1.23 -16.09
CA PHE A 89 -13.47 -1.07 -15.87
C PHE A 89 -14.21 -0.36 -17.00
N HIS A 90 -13.52 0.49 -17.76
CA HIS A 90 -14.09 1.21 -18.90
C HIS A 90 -14.12 0.34 -20.17
N LYS A 91 -13.09 -0.47 -20.42
CA LYS A 91 -13.06 -1.40 -21.57
C LYS A 91 -13.82 -2.71 -21.29
N ILE A 92 -13.64 -3.30 -20.11
CA ILE A 92 -14.20 -4.62 -19.77
C ILE A 92 -15.65 -4.53 -19.27
N GLY A 93 -16.05 -3.41 -18.64
CA GLY A 93 -17.44 -3.18 -18.22
C GLY A 93 -18.44 -3.13 -19.39
N ALA A 94 -17.96 -2.78 -20.59
CA ALA A 94 -18.74 -2.81 -21.82
C ALA A 94 -18.94 -4.23 -22.40
N GLU A 95 -17.97 -5.14 -22.23
CA GLU A 95 -17.94 -6.40 -22.99
C GLU A 95 -17.97 -7.71 -22.16
N SER A 96 -17.66 -7.69 -20.86
CA SER A 96 -17.55 -8.93 -20.07
C SER A 96 -18.80 -9.22 -19.23
N LYS A 97 -19.53 -10.28 -19.61
CA LYS A 97 -20.58 -10.88 -18.76
C LYS A 97 -20.01 -11.48 -17.47
N ASP A 98 -18.74 -11.88 -17.47
CA ASP A 98 -18.08 -12.60 -16.38
C ASP A 98 -17.63 -11.66 -15.25
N LEU A 99 -17.20 -10.43 -15.56
CA LEU A 99 -16.95 -9.43 -14.53
C LEU A 99 -18.26 -8.98 -13.89
N LYS A 100 -19.32 -8.72 -14.69
CA LYS A 100 -20.65 -8.36 -14.15
C LYS A 100 -21.20 -9.40 -13.17
N ALA A 101 -20.84 -10.68 -13.32
CA ALA A 101 -21.23 -11.76 -12.40
C ALA A 101 -20.44 -11.77 -11.08
N ARG A 102 -19.21 -11.21 -11.05
CA ARG A 102 -18.40 -11.04 -9.83
C ARG A 102 -18.73 -9.75 -9.07
N TYR A 103 -19.61 -8.92 -9.62
CA TYR A 103 -20.12 -7.71 -9.01
C TYR A 103 -21.54 -7.95 -8.52
N ASN A 104 -21.83 -7.64 -7.26
CA ASN A 104 -23.21 -7.62 -6.79
C ASN A 104 -23.99 -6.47 -7.46
N GLU A 105 -25.30 -6.44 -7.26
CA GLU A 105 -26.22 -5.39 -7.77
C GLU A 105 -25.81 -3.95 -7.41
N LYS A 106 -24.87 -3.76 -6.47
CA LYS A 106 -24.32 -2.47 -6.05
C LYS A 106 -22.96 -2.13 -6.68
N GLY A 107 -22.45 -2.96 -7.59
CA GLY A 107 -21.16 -2.73 -8.24
C GLY A 107 -19.96 -2.95 -7.31
N VAL A 108 -20.12 -3.75 -6.26
CA VAL A 108 -19.01 -4.17 -5.37
C VAL A 108 -18.54 -5.57 -5.75
N LEU A 109 -17.22 -5.75 -5.91
CA LEU A 109 -16.63 -7.05 -6.22
C LEU A 109 -16.84 -8.01 -5.03
N GLU A 110 -17.46 -9.16 -5.25
CA GLU A 110 -17.56 -10.19 -4.22
C GLU A 110 -16.19 -10.81 -3.97
N MET A 111 -15.58 -10.44 -2.86
CA MET A 111 -14.30 -10.99 -2.43
C MET A 111 -14.53 -12.32 -1.70
N SER A 112 -13.88 -13.39 -2.15
CA SER A 112 -13.74 -14.55 -1.27
C SER A 112 -12.82 -14.14 -0.11
N ASN A 113 -13.30 -14.16 1.13
CA ASN A 113 -12.52 -13.93 2.36
C ASN A 113 -11.45 -15.02 2.63
N LYS A 114 -10.99 -15.74 1.61
CA LYS A 114 -9.90 -16.69 1.77
C LYS A 114 -8.59 -15.90 1.76
N PRO A 115 -7.70 -16.09 2.76
CA PRO A 115 -6.31 -15.68 2.63
C PRO A 115 -5.83 -16.20 1.29
N THR A 116 -5.31 -15.32 0.44
CA THR A 116 -4.77 -15.74 -0.84
C THR A 116 -3.64 -16.72 -0.56
N ASP A 117 -3.94 -18.01 -0.70
CA ASP A 117 -2.93 -19.05 -0.69
C ASP A 117 -2.04 -18.77 -1.89
N ASN A 118 -0.84 -18.23 -1.64
CA ASN A 118 0.14 -17.93 -2.68
C ASN A 118 0.56 -19.18 -3.48
N ARG A 119 0.09 -20.38 -3.11
CA ARG A 119 0.25 -21.63 -3.87
C ARG A 119 -0.73 -21.78 -5.04
N ALA A 120 -1.79 -20.98 -5.12
CA ALA A 120 -2.80 -21.08 -6.19
C ALA A 120 -2.64 -19.94 -7.23
N GLY A 121 -1.55 -19.98 -8.00
CA GLY A 121 -1.27 -19.04 -9.09
C GLY A 121 -2.15 -19.16 -10.33
N LYS A 122 -3.47 -19.38 -10.21
CA LYS A 122 -4.33 -19.65 -11.40
C LYS A 122 -5.68 -18.93 -11.50
N ASP A 123 -6.14 -18.19 -10.50
CA ASP A 123 -7.37 -17.39 -10.64
C ASP A 123 -7.28 -16.06 -9.87
N ARG A 124 -6.15 -15.36 -10.02
CA ARG A 124 -6.13 -13.92 -9.76
C ARG A 124 -6.86 -13.29 -10.94
N GLY A 125 -8.18 -13.07 -10.80
CA GLY A 125 -8.96 -12.36 -11.81
C GLY A 125 -8.21 -11.09 -12.24
N LYS A 126 -8.33 -10.69 -13.52
CA LYS A 126 -7.64 -9.49 -14.05
C LYS A 126 -7.87 -8.33 -13.09
N ALA A 127 -6.83 -7.91 -12.38
CA ALA A 127 -6.82 -6.78 -11.48
C ALA A 127 -5.77 -5.79 -12.00
N ALA A 128 -6.05 -4.50 -11.85
CA ALA A 128 -5.08 -3.47 -12.17
C ALA A 128 -3.82 -3.63 -11.31
N ALA A 129 -2.66 -3.32 -11.88
CA ALA A 129 -1.40 -3.39 -11.14
C ALA A 129 -1.44 -2.48 -9.89
N PRO A 130 -0.79 -2.86 -8.79
CA PRO A 130 -0.67 -1.98 -7.63
C PRO A 130 0.11 -0.69 -7.95
N PHE A 131 -0.34 0.42 -7.37
CA PHE A 131 0.32 1.71 -7.46
C PHE A 131 0.68 2.30 -6.09
N PHE A 132 -0.11 1.98 -5.06
CA PHE A 132 0.18 2.37 -3.68
C PHE A 132 0.32 1.15 -2.78
N ILE A 133 1.28 1.24 -1.85
CA ILE A 133 1.39 0.33 -0.71
C ILE A 133 1.05 1.13 0.56
N HIS A 134 0.01 0.70 1.27
CA HIS A 134 -0.35 1.20 2.57
C HIS A 134 0.20 0.27 3.66
N ASN A 135 1.20 0.73 4.41
CA ASN A 135 1.73 0.02 5.57
C ASN A 135 0.93 0.40 6.82
N ASN A 136 -0.10 -0.38 7.12
CA ASN A 136 -0.88 -0.24 8.35
C ASN A 136 -0.16 -0.84 9.57
N ILE A 137 0.70 -1.85 9.38
CA ILE A 137 1.36 -2.61 10.46
C ILE A 137 2.78 -2.08 10.72
N ALA A 138 3.68 -2.16 9.73
CA ALA A 138 5.06 -1.72 9.88
C ALA A 138 5.21 -0.24 9.51
N LYS A 139 5.32 0.65 10.49
CA LYS A 139 5.64 2.07 10.24
C LYS A 139 7.14 2.20 9.95
N LEU A 140 7.48 2.43 8.69
CA LEU A 140 8.86 2.49 8.19
C LEU A 140 9.53 3.81 8.57
N ASP A 141 9.91 3.90 9.83
CA ASP A 141 10.74 4.98 10.38
C ASP A 141 12.18 4.49 10.45
N ALA A 142 13.07 5.11 9.67
CA ALA A 142 14.47 4.71 9.59
C ALA A 142 15.22 4.83 10.92
N GLU A 143 14.88 5.82 11.76
CA GLU A 143 15.52 6.01 13.07
C GLU A 143 15.05 4.95 14.06
N ARG A 144 13.73 4.65 14.06
CA ARG A 144 13.20 3.57 14.90
C ARG A 144 13.71 2.19 14.45
N LEU A 145 13.83 1.98 13.14
CA LEU A 145 14.28 0.72 12.55
C LEU A 145 15.68 0.32 13.03
N VAL A 146 16.60 1.29 13.14
CA VAL A 146 17.99 1.03 13.56
C VAL A 146 18.15 0.86 15.08
N GLN A 147 17.10 1.06 15.87
CA GLN A 147 17.22 0.87 17.32
C GLN A 147 17.39 -0.63 17.66
N PRO A 148 18.14 -0.96 18.73
CA PRO A 148 18.33 -2.34 19.18
C PRO A 148 17.04 -3.11 19.49
N ASP A 149 16.02 -2.42 19.98
CA ASP A 149 14.71 -2.93 20.40
C ASP A 149 13.64 -2.85 19.31
N SER A 150 14.03 -2.50 18.07
CA SER A 150 13.10 -2.44 16.95
C SER A 150 12.43 -3.78 16.69
N THR A 151 11.11 -3.80 16.77
CA THR A 151 10.26 -4.96 16.42
C THR A 151 9.68 -4.84 15.01
N LEU A 152 10.17 -3.90 14.19
CA LEU A 152 9.63 -3.65 12.85
C LEU A 152 9.91 -4.80 11.88
N LEU A 153 10.97 -5.57 12.12
CA LEU A 153 11.34 -6.73 11.33
C LEU A 153 11.24 -7.98 12.17
N GLU A 154 10.51 -8.96 11.65
CA GLU A 154 10.42 -10.28 12.24
C GLU A 154 11.65 -11.10 11.86
N THR A 155 12.09 -11.94 12.78
CA THR A 155 13.15 -12.92 12.54
C THR A 155 12.56 -14.32 12.46
N ASN A 156 13.09 -15.16 11.58
CA ASN A 156 12.74 -16.58 11.56
C ASN A 156 13.39 -17.33 12.75
N ARG A 157 13.12 -18.64 12.86
CA ARG A 157 13.69 -19.51 13.92
C ARG A 157 15.20 -19.55 13.97
N THR A 158 15.88 -19.24 12.86
CA THR A 158 17.35 -19.19 12.79
C THR A 158 17.91 -17.81 13.12
N GLY A 159 17.05 -16.84 13.48
CA GLY A 159 17.44 -15.48 13.87
C GLY A 159 17.70 -14.53 12.70
N HIS A 160 17.42 -14.95 11.46
CA HIS A 160 17.58 -14.09 10.28
C HIS A 160 16.39 -13.17 10.12
N MET A 161 16.67 -11.88 9.94
CA MET A 161 15.65 -10.87 9.63
C MET A 161 14.95 -11.22 8.32
N GLN A 162 13.63 -11.13 8.32
CA GLN A 162 12.80 -11.48 7.18
C GLN A 162 12.34 -10.23 6.43
N ARG A 163 12.08 -10.43 5.15
CA ARG A 163 11.40 -9.47 4.28
C ARG A 163 10.05 -9.07 4.90
N ILE A 164 9.56 -7.88 4.57
CA ILE A 164 8.31 -7.32 5.09
C ILE A 164 7.15 -7.86 4.25
N TRP A 165 7.29 -7.80 2.93
CA TRP A 165 6.21 -7.99 1.97
C TRP A 165 6.22 -9.36 1.29
N GLY A 166 7.16 -10.22 1.66
CA GLY A 166 7.27 -11.59 1.18
C GLY A 166 8.38 -11.78 0.15
N GLU A 167 8.26 -12.86 -0.62
CA GLU A 167 9.27 -13.31 -1.56
C GLU A 167 9.35 -12.39 -2.80
N PRO A 168 10.56 -12.17 -3.35
CA PRO A 168 10.77 -11.24 -4.45
C PRO A 168 10.00 -11.63 -5.72
N GLU A 169 9.77 -12.93 -5.99
CA GLU A 169 9.05 -13.37 -7.18
C GLU A 169 7.61 -12.87 -7.21
N ALA A 170 6.92 -12.90 -6.05
CA ALA A 170 5.55 -12.41 -5.95
C ALA A 170 5.49 -10.88 -6.10
N LEU A 171 6.49 -10.16 -5.57
CA LEU A 171 6.59 -8.72 -5.72
C LEU A 171 6.89 -8.32 -7.17
N ILE A 172 7.77 -9.05 -7.85
CA ILE A 172 8.07 -8.82 -9.28
C ILE A 172 6.84 -9.11 -10.15
N GLU A 173 6.06 -10.13 -9.82
CA GLU A 173 4.81 -10.42 -10.53
C GLU A 173 3.80 -9.26 -10.38
N ASP A 174 3.65 -8.70 -9.18
CA ASP A 174 2.69 -7.64 -8.89
C ASP A 174 3.14 -6.26 -9.38
N PHE A 175 4.41 -5.89 -9.18
CA PHE A 175 4.93 -4.54 -9.43
C PHE A 175 5.82 -4.43 -10.68
N GLY A 176 6.22 -5.56 -11.26
CA GLY A 176 7.20 -5.60 -12.36
C GLY A 176 8.66 -5.48 -11.92
N TYR A 177 8.91 -5.29 -10.61
CA TYR A 177 10.24 -5.21 -9.99
C TYR A 177 10.14 -5.55 -8.50
N ASP A 178 11.29 -5.79 -7.87
CA ASP A 178 11.35 -6.01 -6.42
C ASP A 178 11.18 -4.68 -5.66
N VAL A 179 9.92 -4.32 -5.38
CA VAL A 179 9.56 -3.08 -4.70
C VAL A 179 10.10 -2.98 -3.27
N GLU A 180 10.29 -4.11 -2.57
CA GLU A 180 10.86 -4.09 -1.22
C GLU A 180 12.37 -3.80 -1.29
N LYS A 181 13.08 -4.32 -2.29
CA LYS A 181 14.48 -3.96 -2.50
C LYS A 181 14.65 -2.44 -2.72
N ILE A 182 13.79 -1.84 -3.55
CA ILE A 182 13.79 -0.38 -3.77
C ILE A 182 13.44 0.38 -2.49
N LEU A 183 12.50 -0.12 -1.68
CA LEU A 183 12.21 0.47 -0.37
C LEU A 183 13.47 0.50 0.52
N TRP A 184 14.22 -0.60 0.57
CA TRP A 184 15.46 -0.67 1.34
C TRP A 184 16.52 0.30 0.82
N GLU A 185 16.63 0.49 -0.49
CA GLU A 185 17.49 1.52 -1.09
C GLU A 185 17.18 2.91 -0.56
N GLU A 186 15.90 3.28 -0.57
CA GLU A 186 15.45 4.59 -0.11
C GLU A 186 15.64 4.77 1.40
N LEU A 187 15.36 3.73 2.20
CA LEU A 187 15.63 3.75 3.64
C LEU A 187 17.12 3.97 3.93
N ILE A 188 18.00 3.26 3.20
CA ILE A 188 19.46 3.42 3.33
C ILE A 188 19.88 4.84 2.97
N VAL A 189 19.42 5.37 1.83
CA VAL A 189 19.78 6.72 1.39
C VAL A 189 19.29 7.77 2.40
N ALA A 190 18.02 7.76 2.76
CA ALA A 190 17.43 8.72 3.69
C ALA A 190 18.07 8.61 5.09
N GLY A 191 18.26 7.39 5.57
CA GLY A 191 18.84 7.10 6.87
C GLY A 191 20.31 7.48 6.97
N CYS A 192 21.12 7.14 5.98
CA CYS A 192 22.55 7.48 5.97
C CYS A 192 22.83 8.96 5.74
N GLN A 193 21.93 9.69 5.07
CA GLN A 193 22.04 11.15 4.93
C GLN A 193 21.67 11.90 6.23
N SER A 194 20.73 11.34 7.01
CA SER A 194 20.13 12.04 8.14
C SER A 194 20.63 11.57 9.52
N MET A 195 21.24 10.39 9.61
CA MET A 195 21.64 9.77 10.88
C MET A 195 23.16 9.69 11.07
N ALA A 196 23.57 9.42 12.32
CA ALA A 196 24.97 9.15 12.65
C ALA A 196 25.52 7.92 11.90
N LYS A 197 26.83 7.93 11.56
CA LYS A 197 27.52 6.86 10.81
C LYS A 197 27.27 5.45 11.38
N LYS A 198 27.21 5.31 12.71
CA LYS A 198 26.90 4.04 13.39
C LYS A 198 25.53 3.46 13.02
N HIS A 199 24.52 4.30 12.81
CA HIS A 199 23.17 3.90 12.43
C HIS A 199 23.12 3.53 10.95
N CYS A 200 23.81 4.29 10.09
CA CYS A 200 23.97 3.94 8.67
C CYS A 200 24.60 2.55 8.49
N SER A 201 25.72 2.26 9.19
CA SER A 201 26.36 0.94 9.11
C SER A 201 25.46 -0.19 9.62
N ARG A 202 24.60 0.09 10.61
CA ARG A 202 23.62 -0.89 11.08
C ARG A 202 22.53 -1.13 10.03
N LEU A 203 22.02 -0.07 9.42
CA LEU A 203 20.99 -0.15 8.39
C LEU A 203 21.46 -0.96 7.17
N LEU A 204 22.70 -0.76 6.73
CA LEU A 204 23.34 -1.56 5.66
C LEU A 204 23.43 -3.05 6.02
N ARG A 205 23.80 -3.40 7.26
CA ARG A 205 23.83 -4.81 7.69
C ARG A 205 22.44 -5.42 7.77
N MET A 206 21.45 -4.63 8.19
CA MET A 206 20.06 -5.09 8.25
C MET A 206 19.53 -5.37 6.85
N SER A 207 19.77 -4.46 5.90
CA SER A 207 19.33 -4.64 4.52
C SER A 207 20.03 -5.83 3.84
N GLU A 208 21.32 -6.07 4.11
CA GLU A 208 22.03 -7.28 3.67
C GLU A 208 21.39 -8.56 4.23
N SER A 209 20.99 -8.56 5.51
CA SER A 209 20.31 -9.70 6.11
C SER A 209 18.92 -9.95 5.53
N VAL A 210 18.20 -8.91 5.13
CA VAL A 210 16.81 -9.01 4.65
C VAL A 210 16.74 -9.31 3.15
N ILE A 211 17.57 -8.64 2.36
CA ILE A 211 17.58 -8.76 0.89
C ILE A 211 18.53 -9.86 0.42
N GLY A 212 19.56 -10.20 1.20
CA GLY A 212 20.54 -11.22 0.85
C GLY A 212 21.65 -10.73 -0.09
N GLU A 213 21.72 -9.43 -0.38
CA GLU A 213 22.70 -8.81 -1.27
C GLU A 213 23.47 -7.69 -0.57
N ALA A 214 24.79 -7.64 -0.80
CA ALA A 214 25.66 -6.56 -0.34
C ALA A 214 25.32 -5.24 -1.04
N TRP A 215 25.12 -4.18 -0.27
CA TRP A 215 24.74 -2.88 -0.80
C TRP A 215 25.97 -2.07 -1.21
N ILE A 216 26.15 -1.88 -2.52
CA ILE A 216 27.21 -1.05 -3.09
C ILE A 216 26.56 0.16 -3.78
N ASN A 217 26.24 1.21 -3.02
CA ASN A 217 25.64 2.43 -3.58
C ASN A 217 26.67 3.58 -3.69
N PRO A 218 26.97 4.10 -4.90
CA PRO A 218 27.89 5.22 -5.10
C PRO A 218 27.37 6.56 -4.55
N ARG A 219 26.10 6.67 -4.17
CA ARG A 219 25.47 7.89 -3.63
C ARG A 219 25.61 8.05 -2.10
N LEU A 220 26.16 7.06 -1.41
CA LEU A 220 26.40 7.17 0.03
C LEU A 220 27.65 8.04 0.30
N PRO A 221 27.60 8.96 1.28
CA PRO A 221 28.80 9.69 1.69
C PRO A 221 29.84 8.71 2.23
N ARG A 222 31.08 8.80 1.73
CA ARG A 222 32.22 7.96 2.18
C ARG A 222 32.61 8.29 3.63
#